data_AF-A0A7J9XNA0-F1
#
_entry.id   AF-A0A7J9XNA0-F1
#
_cell.length_a   1.000
_cell.length_b   1.000
_cell.length_c   1.000
_cell.angle_alpha   90.00
_cell.angle_beta   90.00
_cell.angle_gamma   90.00
#
_symmetry.space_group_name_H-M   'P 1'
#
loop_
_entity.id
_entity.type
_entity.pdbx_description
1 polymer ?
#
loop_
_entity_poly.entity_id
_entity_poly.type
_entity_poly.pdbx_seq_one_letter_code
_entity_poly.pdbx_strand_id
1 'polypeptide(L)'
;MRSPCCPSRAAWRAPSSCCAPQVVRERRREPGRRKALTSSRRLHAVQRWRGLDPMPGGWGRSLATIGVFDGVHQGHVQLIGLAVRRARELAVPSVLVTFDPHPTEVVRPGSHPAQLTTLRRRAELVEQLGIDVFCVLPFTVELSRMPPDEFVHELLVERLHVTAVVVGENFTFGHKATGDIELLRGLGTRFGFTVEGAGLVSQGDVTFSSTYVRSCIDAGDMSAAAAALGRAHRLEGIVVRGDRRGRDLGYPTANLSTPRYAAVPA
;
A
#
# COMPACT_ATOMS: atom_id res chain seq x y z
N MET A 1 -64.67 38.50 -5.99
CA MET A 1 -64.41 37.26 -5.22
C MET A 1 -64.04 37.64 -3.79
N ARG A 2 -64.56 36.93 -2.79
CA ARG A 2 -64.22 37.04 -1.36
C ARG A 2 -64.38 35.66 -0.71
N SER A 3 -63.55 35.35 0.28
CA SER A 3 -63.75 34.26 1.26
C SER A 3 -64.86 34.67 2.28
N PRO A 4 -65.34 33.80 3.22
CA PRO A 4 -64.83 32.48 3.61
C PRO A 4 -65.90 31.37 3.90
N CYS A 5 -65.39 30.19 4.29
CA CYS A 5 -65.93 29.13 5.19
C CYS A 5 -67.45 28.90 5.37
N CYS A 6 -67.88 27.64 5.16
CA CYS A 6 -69.07 27.00 5.77
C CYS A 6 -68.84 25.46 5.94
N PRO A 7 -69.64 24.71 6.76
CA PRO A 7 -69.02 23.74 7.68
C PRO A 7 -69.71 22.36 7.92
N SER A 8 -68.99 21.51 8.68
CA SER A 8 -69.50 20.60 9.75
C SER A 8 -70.06 19.20 9.42
N ARG A 9 -69.91 18.28 10.43
CA ARG A 9 -70.73 17.08 10.77
C ARG A 9 -70.65 15.86 9.81
N ALA A 10 -70.74 14.59 10.26
CA ALA A 10 -70.67 14.00 11.62
C ALA A 10 -70.24 12.50 11.61
N ALA A 11 -70.11 11.93 12.83
CA ALA A 11 -70.03 10.51 13.32
C ALA A 11 -70.61 9.37 12.43
N TRP A 12 -70.40 8.05 12.66
CA TRP A 12 -70.55 7.14 13.85
C TRP A 12 -69.73 5.84 13.57
N ARG A 13 -69.40 4.88 14.47
CA ARG A 13 -69.33 4.68 15.95
C ARG A 13 -68.43 3.43 16.24
N ALA A 14 -68.17 3.09 17.50
CA ALA A 14 -67.52 1.82 17.93
C ALA A 14 -68.53 0.80 18.53
N PRO A 15 -68.19 -0.51 18.54
CA PRO A 15 -68.01 -1.29 19.79
C PRO A 15 -66.89 -2.37 19.70
N SER A 16 -66.46 -3.13 20.73
CA SER A 16 -66.38 -2.96 22.20
C SER A 16 -65.59 -4.15 22.83
N SER A 17 -65.35 -4.14 24.16
CA SER A 17 -64.82 -5.25 25.01
C SER A 17 -63.32 -5.63 24.86
N CYS A 18 -62.57 -6.07 25.89
CA CYS A 18 -62.81 -6.05 27.36
C CYS A 18 -61.48 -6.06 28.17
N CYS A 19 -61.57 -5.85 29.49
CA CYS A 19 -60.46 -5.76 30.47
C CYS A 19 -59.54 -7.01 30.51
N ALA A 20 -58.19 -6.95 30.60
CA ALA A 20 -57.23 -6.33 31.55
C ALA A 20 -56.70 -7.35 32.62
N PRO A 21 -55.73 -7.02 33.51
CA PRO A 21 -54.30 -7.06 33.18
C PRO A 21 -53.42 -7.90 34.14
N GLN A 22 -52.23 -8.34 33.72
CA GLN A 22 -51.15 -8.80 34.62
C GLN A 22 -49.75 -8.36 34.17
N VAL A 23 -48.84 -8.22 35.14
CA VAL A 23 -47.50 -7.60 34.99
C VAL A 23 -46.41 -8.67 34.86
N VAL A 24 -45.59 -8.60 33.79
CA VAL A 24 -44.36 -9.42 33.67
C VAL A 24 -43.15 -8.55 33.31
N ARG A 25 -42.38 -8.27 34.36
CA ARG A 25 -40.96 -7.85 34.44
C ARG A 25 -40.19 -7.56 33.14
N GLU A 26 -39.55 -6.39 33.10
CA GLU A 26 -38.40 -6.14 32.23
C GLU A 26 -37.34 -7.26 32.32
N ARG A 27 -36.77 -7.63 31.17
CA ARG A 27 -35.43 -8.23 31.11
C ARG A 27 -34.51 -7.26 30.40
N ARG A 28 -33.59 -6.64 31.15
CA ARG A 28 -32.49 -5.86 30.57
C ARG A 28 -31.73 -6.76 29.58
N ARG A 29 -31.61 -6.32 28.32
CA ARG A 29 -30.66 -6.94 27.38
C ARG A 29 -29.26 -6.51 27.79
N GLU A 30 -28.42 -7.46 28.19
CA GLU A 30 -27.00 -7.19 28.39
C GLU A 30 -26.35 -6.74 27.08
N PRO A 31 -25.43 -5.76 27.08
CA PRO A 31 -24.65 -5.43 25.91
C PRO A 31 -23.74 -6.61 25.59
N GLY A 32 -24.06 -7.34 24.51
CA GLY A 32 -23.35 -8.55 24.14
C GLY A 32 -21.85 -8.31 24.00
N ARG A 33 -21.05 -9.06 24.76
CA ARG A 33 -19.57 -9.02 24.68
C ARG A 33 -19.14 -9.13 23.22
N ARG A 34 -18.53 -8.07 22.68
CA ARG A 34 -17.79 -8.15 21.41
C ARG A 34 -16.72 -9.25 21.59
N LYS A 35 -16.83 -10.35 20.83
CA LYS A 35 -15.77 -11.35 20.78
C LYS A 35 -14.54 -10.68 20.19
N ALA A 36 -13.51 -10.46 21.02
CA ALA A 36 -12.20 -10.06 20.52
C ALA A 36 -11.71 -11.10 19.51
N LEU A 37 -11.06 -10.68 18.43
CA LEU A 37 -10.50 -11.58 17.42
C LEU A 37 -9.18 -12.20 17.93
N THR A 38 -9.29 -13.05 18.94
CA THR A 38 -8.19 -13.93 19.38
C THR A 38 -8.09 -15.13 18.45
N SER A 39 -7.57 -14.90 17.24
CA SER A 39 -7.32 -15.94 16.23
C SER A 39 -5.83 -16.03 15.93
N SER A 40 -5.13 -16.94 16.61
CA SER A 40 -3.73 -17.24 16.31
C SER A 40 -3.65 -18.10 15.04
N ARG A 41 -3.35 -17.48 13.89
CA ARG A 41 -2.78 -18.17 12.72
C ARG A 41 -1.69 -17.33 12.07
N ARG A 42 -0.46 -17.84 12.08
CA ARG A 42 0.62 -17.36 11.21
C ARG A 42 0.35 -17.83 9.77
N LEU A 43 1.00 -17.17 8.81
CA LEU A 43 0.83 -17.38 7.36
C LEU A 43 -0.56 -16.98 6.83
N HIS A 44 -0.98 -15.76 7.15
CA HIS A 44 -1.73 -14.99 6.17
C HIS A 44 -0.77 -14.64 5.03
N ALA A 45 -1.05 -15.12 3.81
CA ALA A 45 -0.32 -14.71 2.62
C ALA A 45 -0.65 -13.25 2.28
N VAL A 46 0.30 -12.51 1.72
CA VAL A 46 0.10 -11.07 1.44
C VAL A 46 -1.06 -10.87 0.47
N GLN A 47 -2.01 -10.01 0.83
CA GLN A 47 -3.14 -9.70 -0.04
C GLN A 47 -2.66 -8.74 -1.13
N ARG A 48 -2.72 -9.18 -2.39
CA ARG A 48 -2.20 -8.44 -3.54
C ARG A 48 -3.35 -7.71 -4.23
N TRP A 49 -3.34 -6.38 -4.17
CA TRP A 49 -4.34 -5.49 -4.76
C TRP A 49 -3.73 -4.71 -5.92
N ARG A 50 -4.51 -4.45 -6.98
CA ARG A 50 -4.08 -3.57 -8.09
C ARG A 50 -5.26 -2.75 -8.58
N GLY A 51 -5.08 -1.44 -8.68
CA GLY A 51 -6.14 -0.50 -9.04
C GLY A 51 -6.39 0.56 -7.97
N LEU A 52 -7.24 1.53 -8.31
CA LEU A 52 -7.74 2.56 -7.38
C LEU A 52 -9.09 2.14 -6.73
N ASP A 53 -9.67 1.01 -7.13
CA ASP A 53 -10.90 0.49 -6.54
C ASP A 53 -10.77 0.37 -5.01
N PRO A 54 -11.84 0.64 -4.24
CA PRO A 54 -11.80 0.54 -2.78
C PRO A 54 -11.31 -0.84 -2.33
N MET A 55 -10.43 -0.87 -1.32
CA MET A 55 -9.94 -2.15 -0.80
C MET A 55 -11.11 -3.07 -0.39
N PRO A 56 -10.95 -4.41 -0.51
CA PRO A 56 -11.99 -5.38 -0.17
C PRO A 56 -12.70 -5.06 1.15
N GLY A 57 -13.98 -4.72 1.04
CA GLY A 57 -14.74 -4.10 2.13
C GLY A 57 -14.74 -4.97 3.39
N GLY A 58 -14.19 -4.42 4.49
CA GLY A 58 -14.18 -5.08 5.81
C GLY A 58 -12.88 -4.96 6.60
N TRP A 59 -11.78 -4.49 6.01
CA TRP A 59 -10.49 -4.39 6.72
C TRP A 59 -10.41 -3.22 7.74
N GLY A 60 -11.32 -2.25 7.65
CA GLY A 60 -11.38 -1.11 8.57
C GLY A 60 -10.31 -0.06 8.30
N ARG A 61 -9.79 0.59 9.35
CA ARG A 61 -8.68 1.55 9.24
C ARG A 61 -7.37 0.81 8.96
N SER A 62 -6.43 1.44 8.25
CA SER A 62 -5.13 0.86 7.92
C SER A 62 -3.95 1.73 8.36
N LEU A 63 -2.73 1.17 8.32
CA LEU A 63 -1.50 1.97 8.26
C LEU A 63 -0.89 1.84 6.88
N ALA A 64 -0.58 2.96 6.23
CA ALA A 64 0.03 2.98 4.89
C ALA A 64 1.53 3.28 4.93
N THR A 65 2.30 2.65 4.04
CA THR A 65 3.64 3.09 3.65
C THR A 65 3.73 3.18 2.13
N ILE A 66 4.31 4.26 1.60
CA ILE A 66 4.14 4.67 0.20
C ILE A 66 5.50 4.88 -0.46
N GLY A 67 5.70 4.31 -1.64
CA GLY A 67 6.94 4.50 -2.40
C GLY A 67 7.08 3.55 -3.58
N VAL A 68 8.12 3.74 -4.41
CA VAL A 68 8.39 2.82 -5.52
C VAL A 68 8.83 1.45 -4.99
N PHE A 69 9.56 1.40 -3.87
CA PHE A 69 10.06 0.16 -3.23
C PHE A 69 10.88 -0.76 -4.16
N ASP A 70 11.40 -0.25 -5.28
CA ASP A 70 12.20 -1.06 -6.21
C ASP A 70 13.50 -1.54 -5.56
N GLY A 71 13.83 -2.80 -5.81
CA GLY A 71 14.95 -3.49 -5.16
C GLY A 71 14.72 -3.86 -3.70
N VAL A 72 13.80 -3.24 -2.96
CA VAL A 72 13.63 -3.44 -1.49
C VAL A 72 15.00 -3.51 -0.78
N HIS A 73 15.79 -2.43 -0.92
CA HIS A 73 17.12 -2.29 -0.29
C HIS A 73 17.01 -2.04 1.22
N GLN A 74 18.12 -2.02 1.95
CA GLN A 74 18.10 -1.93 3.43
C GLN A 74 17.36 -0.69 3.96
N GLY A 75 17.42 0.44 3.26
CA GLY A 75 16.55 1.60 3.52
C GLY A 75 15.05 1.27 3.48
N HIS A 76 14.59 0.59 2.43
CA HIS A 76 13.20 0.09 2.36
C HIS A 76 12.90 -0.95 3.45
N VAL A 77 13.84 -1.84 3.78
CA VAL A 77 13.67 -2.85 4.85
C VAL A 77 13.40 -2.20 6.21
N GLN A 78 14.13 -1.13 6.58
CA GLN A 78 13.90 -0.42 7.83
C GLN A 78 12.59 0.38 7.83
N LEU A 79 12.28 1.09 6.74
CA LEU A 79 11.02 1.82 6.56
C LEU A 79 9.79 0.88 6.67
N ILE A 80 9.81 -0.24 5.96
CA ILE A 80 8.74 -1.25 6.01
C ILE A 80 8.68 -1.89 7.40
N GLY A 81 9.83 -2.19 8.01
CA GLY A 81 9.90 -2.70 9.37
C GLY A 81 9.30 -1.75 10.41
N LEU A 82 9.42 -0.44 10.24
CA LEU A 82 8.75 0.57 11.07
C LEU A 82 7.25 0.56 10.84
N ALA A 83 6.80 0.61 9.58
CA ALA A 83 5.38 0.55 9.21
C ALA A 83 4.68 -0.69 9.81
N VAL A 84 5.30 -1.85 9.68
CA VAL A 84 4.78 -3.13 10.22
C VAL A 84 4.75 -3.15 11.75
N ARG A 85 5.71 -2.52 12.45
CA ARG A 85 5.65 -2.37 13.92
C ARG A 85 4.48 -1.47 14.33
N ARG A 86 4.37 -0.27 13.75
CA ARG A 86 3.31 0.70 14.04
C ARG A 86 1.92 0.15 13.74
N ALA A 87 1.76 -0.62 12.67
CA ALA A 87 0.47 -1.24 12.33
C ALA A 87 0.01 -2.22 13.43
N ARG A 88 0.95 -3.02 13.97
CA ARG A 88 0.70 -3.94 15.08
C ARG A 88 0.42 -3.21 16.40
N GLU A 89 1.14 -2.12 16.69
CA GLU A 89 0.90 -1.25 17.86
C GLU A 89 -0.50 -0.63 17.83
N LEU A 90 -0.99 -0.24 16.64
CA LEU A 90 -2.32 0.34 16.41
C LEU A 90 -3.41 -0.71 16.15
N ALA A 91 -3.07 -2.01 16.14
CA ALA A 91 -3.96 -3.13 15.81
C ALA A 91 -4.71 -2.99 14.46
N VAL A 92 -4.05 -2.44 13.43
CA VAL A 92 -4.55 -2.28 12.05
C VAL A 92 -3.70 -3.06 11.05
N PRO A 93 -4.25 -3.44 9.87
CA PRO A 93 -3.45 -4.00 8.78
C PRO A 93 -2.42 -3.00 8.24
N SER A 94 -1.24 -3.51 7.89
CA SER A 94 -0.18 -2.78 7.20
C SER A 94 -0.34 -2.88 5.68
N VAL A 95 -0.40 -1.72 5.03
CA VAL A 95 -0.56 -1.57 3.58
C VAL A 95 0.69 -0.93 2.98
N LEU A 96 1.36 -1.66 2.09
CA LEU A 96 2.42 -1.08 1.25
C LEU A 96 1.81 -0.67 -0.08
N VAL A 97 1.92 0.62 -0.40
CA VAL A 97 1.49 1.23 -1.65
C VAL A 97 2.70 1.41 -2.57
N THR A 98 2.65 0.77 -3.73
CA THR A 98 3.67 0.88 -4.79
C THR A 98 3.03 1.20 -6.15
N PHE A 99 3.87 1.47 -7.15
CA PHE A 99 3.47 2.04 -8.44
C PHE A 99 3.92 1.14 -9.60
N ASP A 100 3.03 0.98 -10.58
CA ASP A 100 3.23 0.20 -11.81
C ASP A 100 2.41 0.85 -12.95
N PRO A 101 2.99 1.35 -14.05
CA PRO A 101 4.44 1.42 -14.36
C PRO A 101 5.24 2.34 -13.40
N HIS A 102 6.55 2.41 -13.61
CA HIS A 102 7.43 3.23 -12.76
C HIS A 102 7.11 4.73 -12.95
N PRO A 103 6.93 5.55 -11.88
CA PRO A 103 6.49 6.95 -12.03
C PRO A 103 7.31 7.80 -13.01
N THR A 104 8.64 7.62 -13.00
CA THR A 104 9.58 8.27 -13.95
C THR A 104 9.27 7.98 -15.41
N GLU A 105 8.80 6.78 -15.78
CA GLU A 105 8.44 6.43 -17.17
C GLU A 105 7.24 7.26 -17.65
N VAL A 106 6.28 7.54 -16.78
CA VAL A 106 5.06 8.28 -17.12
C VAL A 106 5.29 9.79 -17.12
N VAL A 107 6.08 10.28 -16.17
CA VAL A 107 6.47 11.71 -16.10
C VAL A 107 7.49 12.06 -17.20
N ARG A 108 8.31 11.09 -17.65
CA ARG A 108 9.33 11.24 -18.70
C ARG A 108 9.42 9.95 -19.56
N PRO A 109 8.54 9.80 -20.57
CA PRO A 109 8.52 8.65 -21.48
C PRO A 109 9.90 8.27 -22.03
N GLY A 110 10.21 6.98 -22.02
CA GLY A 110 11.50 6.42 -22.43
C GLY A 110 12.57 6.37 -21.33
N SER A 111 12.46 7.15 -20.25
CA SER A 111 13.45 7.17 -19.16
C SER A 111 13.18 6.13 -18.04
N HIS A 112 12.73 4.92 -18.41
CA HIS A 112 12.50 3.85 -17.44
C HIS A 112 13.83 3.43 -16.78
N PRO A 113 14.02 3.58 -15.46
CA PRO A 113 15.26 3.16 -14.79
C PRO A 113 15.34 1.63 -14.68
N ALA A 114 16.55 1.07 -14.67
CA ALA A 114 16.75 -0.37 -14.61
C ALA A 114 16.04 -1.00 -13.38
N GLN A 115 15.13 -1.94 -13.62
CA GLN A 115 14.32 -2.63 -12.62
C GLN A 115 15.20 -3.54 -11.77
N LEU A 116 15.32 -3.21 -10.48
CA LEU A 116 16.05 -4.03 -9.51
C LEU A 116 15.24 -5.27 -9.11
N THR A 117 13.91 -5.19 -9.13
CA THR A 117 13.01 -6.32 -8.87
C THR A 117 11.80 -6.33 -9.79
N THR A 118 11.38 -7.52 -10.22
CA THR A 118 10.04 -7.71 -10.80
C THR A 118 8.96 -7.37 -9.76
N LEU A 119 7.77 -6.95 -10.20
CA LEU A 119 6.66 -6.66 -9.28
C LEU A 119 6.29 -7.87 -8.42
N ARG A 120 6.34 -9.10 -8.98
CA ARG A 120 6.21 -10.35 -8.22
C ARG A 120 7.28 -10.48 -7.14
N ARG A 121 8.57 -10.28 -7.48
CA ARG A 121 9.67 -10.40 -6.52
C ARG A 121 9.60 -9.31 -5.45
N ARG A 122 9.11 -8.11 -5.78
CA ARG A 122 8.83 -7.04 -4.81
C ARG A 122 7.76 -7.48 -3.80
N ALA A 123 6.65 -8.06 -4.26
CA ALA A 123 5.61 -8.62 -3.38
C ALA A 123 6.17 -9.70 -2.43
N GLU A 124 6.92 -10.66 -2.94
CA GLU A 124 7.57 -11.72 -2.13
C GLU A 124 8.50 -11.15 -1.03
N LEU A 125 9.26 -10.09 -1.36
CA LEU A 125 10.21 -9.49 -0.42
C LEU A 125 9.52 -8.73 0.72
N VAL A 126 8.38 -8.06 0.45
CA VAL A 126 7.67 -7.29 1.49
C VAL A 126 6.70 -8.16 2.30
N GLU A 127 6.20 -9.25 1.71
CA GLU A 127 5.55 -10.36 2.41
C GLU A 127 6.49 -10.99 3.46
N GLN A 128 7.78 -11.18 3.12
CA GLN A 128 8.81 -11.64 4.07
C GLN A 128 9.12 -10.64 5.20
N LEU A 129 8.84 -9.34 5.00
CA LEU A 129 8.93 -8.30 6.05
C LEU A 129 7.66 -8.20 6.90
N GLY A 130 6.59 -8.94 6.54
CA GLY A 130 5.34 -9.00 7.29
C GLY A 130 4.35 -7.88 7.00
N ILE A 131 4.36 -7.36 5.75
CA ILE A 131 3.26 -6.54 5.21
C ILE A 131 2.02 -7.41 4.98
N ASP A 132 0.85 -6.93 5.39
CA ASP A 132 -0.43 -7.64 5.24
C ASP A 132 -1.05 -7.44 3.83
N VAL A 133 -0.86 -6.26 3.24
CA VAL A 133 -1.43 -5.85 1.94
C VAL A 133 -0.37 -5.22 1.04
N PHE A 134 -0.20 -5.77 -0.16
CA PHE A 134 0.61 -5.22 -1.23
C PHE A 134 -0.30 -4.56 -2.28
N CYS A 135 -0.43 -3.24 -2.20
CA CYS A 135 -1.27 -2.43 -3.08
C CYS A 135 -0.44 -1.84 -4.22
N VAL A 136 -0.87 -2.09 -5.46
CA VAL A 136 -0.21 -1.62 -6.68
C VAL A 136 -1.12 -0.61 -7.39
N LEU A 137 -0.78 0.67 -7.30
CA LEU A 137 -1.50 1.72 -7.99
C LEU A 137 -1.04 1.81 -9.45
N PRO A 138 -1.98 1.79 -10.42
CA PRO A 138 -1.69 2.19 -11.79
C PRO A 138 -1.19 3.64 -11.79
N PHE A 139 0.09 3.85 -12.11
CA PHE A 139 0.61 5.20 -12.22
C PHE A 139 0.26 5.73 -13.62
N THR A 140 -0.76 6.58 -13.70
CA THR A 140 -1.26 7.13 -14.97
C THR A 140 -0.90 8.61 -15.13
N VAL A 141 -1.17 9.17 -16.31
CA VAL A 141 -0.94 10.60 -16.56
C VAL A 141 -1.84 11.46 -15.66
N GLU A 142 -3.05 10.99 -15.37
CA GLU A 142 -4.02 11.60 -14.45
C GLU A 142 -3.47 11.60 -13.02
N LEU A 143 -3.01 10.45 -12.51
CA LEU A 143 -2.40 10.37 -11.18
C LEU A 143 -1.14 11.25 -11.06
N SER A 144 -0.36 11.38 -12.14
CA SER A 144 0.81 12.30 -12.18
C SER A 144 0.44 13.80 -12.17
N ARG A 145 -0.84 14.13 -12.39
CA ARG A 145 -1.41 15.49 -12.43
C ARG A 145 -2.26 15.82 -11.20
N MET A 146 -2.60 14.83 -10.38
CA MET A 146 -3.36 14.97 -9.15
C MET A 146 -2.63 15.88 -8.13
N PRO A 147 -3.28 16.93 -7.59
CA PRO A 147 -2.74 17.75 -6.50
C PRO A 147 -2.35 16.94 -5.25
N PRO A 148 -1.41 17.42 -4.41
CA PRO A 148 -1.02 16.70 -3.19
C PRO A 148 -2.17 16.46 -2.21
N ASP A 149 -3.07 17.42 -2.02
CA ASP A 149 -4.21 17.33 -1.11
C ASP A 149 -5.32 16.42 -1.66
N GLU A 150 -5.59 16.47 -2.96
CA GLU A 150 -6.47 15.54 -3.67
C GLU A 150 -5.95 14.08 -3.56
N PHE A 151 -4.65 13.88 -3.77
CA PHE A 151 -3.99 12.57 -3.61
C PHE A 151 -4.14 12.02 -2.18
N VAL A 152 -3.93 12.87 -1.16
CA VAL A 152 -4.11 12.45 0.24
C VAL A 152 -5.58 12.12 0.54
N HIS A 153 -6.52 12.95 0.07
CA HIS A 153 -7.94 12.73 0.30
C HIS A 153 -8.44 11.45 -0.37
N GLU A 154 -8.26 11.32 -1.69
CA GLU A 154 -8.75 10.15 -2.42
C GLU A 154 -8.05 8.85 -1.98
N LEU A 155 -6.72 8.83 -1.92
CA LEU A 155 -6.01 7.58 -1.66
C LEU A 155 -6.03 7.23 -0.17
N LEU A 156 -5.64 8.15 0.70
CA LEU A 156 -5.36 7.82 2.10
C LEU A 156 -6.62 7.85 2.96
N VAL A 157 -7.50 8.83 2.74
CA VAL A 157 -8.77 8.94 3.48
C VAL A 157 -9.82 8.00 2.88
N GLU A 158 -10.26 8.25 1.64
CA GLU A 158 -11.42 7.56 1.06
C GLU A 158 -11.15 6.09 0.67
N ARG A 159 -10.01 5.79 0.04
CA ARG A 159 -9.71 4.42 -0.46
C ARG A 159 -9.05 3.54 0.61
N LEU A 160 -8.09 4.05 1.38
CA LEU A 160 -7.30 3.28 2.36
C LEU A 160 -7.73 3.46 3.84
N HIS A 161 -8.57 4.45 4.17
CA HIS A 161 -9.06 4.70 5.53
C HIS A 161 -7.94 4.80 6.59
N VAL A 162 -6.82 5.48 6.28
CA VAL A 162 -5.63 5.42 7.14
C VAL A 162 -5.86 5.96 8.56
N THR A 163 -5.17 5.36 9.52
CA THR A 163 -4.96 5.94 10.87
C THR A 163 -3.55 6.49 11.05
N ALA A 164 -2.60 6.01 10.25
CA ALA A 164 -1.20 6.41 10.30
C ALA A 164 -0.56 6.21 8.92
N VAL A 165 0.46 7.00 8.62
CA VAL A 165 1.29 6.90 7.42
C VAL A 165 2.76 6.91 7.84
N VAL A 166 3.54 5.99 7.29
CA VAL A 166 4.99 5.90 7.54
C VAL A 166 5.73 5.97 6.21
N VAL A 167 6.53 7.00 6.01
CA VAL A 167 7.26 7.27 4.75
C VAL A 167 8.71 7.68 5.04
N GLY A 168 9.59 7.65 4.04
CA GLY A 168 10.93 8.22 4.19
C GLY A 168 10.88 9.73 4.37
N GLU A 169 11.85 10.32 5.08
CA GLU A 169 11.94 11.78 5.26
C GLU A 169 12.06 12.56 3.94
N ASN A 170 12.61 11.92 2.89
CA ASN A 170 12.70 12.46 1.53
C ASN A 170 11.50 12.11 0.62
N PHE A 171 10.37 11.68 1.20
CA PHE A 171 9.17 11.35 0.44
C PHE A 171 8.50 12.60 -0.14
N THR A 172 8.18 12.53 -1.44
CA THR A 172 7.46 13.59 -2.15
C THR A 172 6.32 13.00 -3.01
N PHE A 173 5.25 13.76 -3.18
CA PHE A 173 4.01 13.29 -3.82
C PHE A 173 3.22 14.43 -4.49
N GLY A 174 2.11 14.06 -5.15
CA GLY A 174 1.28 14.97 -5.94
C GLY A 174 1.97 15.50 -7.19
N HIS A 175 1.27 16.36 -7.93
CA HIS A 175 1.75 16.88 -9.20
C HIS A 175 3.09 17.60 -9.05
N LYS A 176 4.04 17.29 -9.94
CA LYS A 176 5.43 17.79 -9.94
C LYS A 176 6.19 17.56 -8.62
N ALA A 177 5.77 16.60 -7.79
CA ALA A 177 6.36 16.33 -6.47
C ALA A 177 6.32 17.56 -5.52
N THR A 178 5.21 18.31 -5.57
CA THR A 178 5.01 19.54 -4.79
C THR A 178 4.55 19.31 -3.34
N GLY A 179 4.14 18.08 -2.99
CA GLY A 179 3.88 17.69 -1.60
C GLY A 179 5.10 17.02 -0.97
N ASP A 180 5.40 17.37 0.28
CA ASP A 180 6.47 16.84 1.11
C ASP A 180 5.94 16.31 2.45
N ILE A 181 6.82 15.81 3.32
CA ILE A 181 6.43 15.24 4.61
C ILE A 181 5.76 16.26 5.55
N GLU A 182 6.04 17.57 5.44
CA GLU A 182 5.40 18.60 6.25
C GLU A 182 3.98 18.91 5.77
N LEU A 183 3.77 18.99 4.46
CA LEU A 183 2.42 19.07 3.89
C LEU A 183 1.61 17.82 4.27
N LEU A 184 2.23 16.63 4.22
CA LEU A 184 1.58 15.39 4.63
C LEU A 184 1.20 15.40 6.12
N ARG A 185 2.06 15.93 7.01
CA ARG A 185 1.77 16.13 8.45
C ARG A 185 0.60 17.11 8.67
N GLY A 186 0.57 18.22 7.93
CA GLY A 186 -0.53 19.19 7.96
C GLY A 186 -1.86 18.59 7.49
N LEU A 187 -1.85 17.85 6.37
CA LEU A 187 -3.03 17.16 5.84
C LEU A 187 -3.48 16.01 6.77
N GLY A 188 -2.55 15.26 7.37
CA GLY A 188 -2.86 14.24 8.37
C GLY A 188 -3.57 14.82 9.59
N THR A 189 -3.11 15.98 10.08
CA THR A 189 -3.77 16.73 11.16
C THR A 189 -5.19 17.17 10.77
N ARG A 190 -5.40 17.60 9.51
CA ARG A 190 -6.72 17.98 8.96
C ARG A 190 -7.67 16.79 8.80
N PHE A 191 -7.17 15.61 8.45
CA PHE A 191 -7.97 14.43 8.08
C PHE A 191 -7.99 13.30 9.13
N GLY A 192 -7.31 13.47 10.28
CA GLY A 192 -7.40 12.53 11.41
C GLY A 192 -6.46 11.32 11.34
N PHE A 193 -5.28 11.47 10.73
CA PHE A 193 -4.23 10.45 10.70
C PHE A 193 -2.84 11.00 11.07
N THR A 194 -1.99 10.16 11.66
CA THR A 194 -0.61 10.54 12.04
C THR A 194 0.41 10.27 10.93
N VAL A 195 1.54 10.98 10.93
CA VAL A 195 2.59 10.85 9.90
C VAL A 195 3.96 10.73 10.55
N GLU A 196 4.61 9.59 10.36
CA GLU A 196 5.96 9.31 10.86
C GLU A 196 6.96 9.27 9.70
N GLY A 197 8.10 9.95 9.89
CA GLY A 197 9.22 9.93 8.96
C GLY A 197 10.25 8.90 9.39
N ALA A 198 10.68 8.06 8.45
CA ALA A 198 11.83 7.18 8.63
C ALA A 198 13.07 7.86 8.05
N GLY A 199 14.10 8.01 8.89
CA GLY A 199 15.41 8.50 8.46
C GLY A 199 16.07 7.59 7.42
N LEU A 200 17.00 8.17 6.65
CA LEU A 200 17.73 7.45 5.61
C LEU A 200 18.75 6.48 6.23
N VAL A 201 18.92 5.32 5.59
CA VAL A 201 19.84 4.27 6.05
C VAL A 201 21.15 4.36 5.28
N SER A 202 22.25 4.53 6.01
CA SER A 202 23.60 4.62 5.46
C SER A 202 24.55 3.60 6.10
N GLN A 203 25.58 3.19 5.35
CA GLN A 203 26.70 2.40 5.85
C GLN A 203 27.99 3.18 5.57
N GLY A 204 28.62 3.71 6.63
CA GLY A 204 29.59 4.81 6.47
C GLY A 204 28.91 6.00 5.78
N ASP A 205 29.62 6.65 4.87
CA ASP A 205 29.14 7.82 4.13
C ASP A 205 28.12 7.48 3.01
N VAL A 206 27.82 6.19 2.79
CA VAL A 206 27.01 5.70 1.66
C VAL A 206 25.56 5.48 2.08
N THR A 207 24.66 6.33 1.58
CA THR A 207 23.20 6.19 1.76
C THR A 207 22.59 5.18 0.79
N PHE A 208 21.96 4.12 1.32
CA PHE A 208 21.37 3.05 0.51
C PHE A 208 20.07 3.48 -0.17
N SER A 209 20.13 3.64 -1.49
CA SER A 209 19.00 4.01 -2.36
C SER A 209 18.90 3.10 -3.59
N SER A 210 17.73 3.05 -4.24
CA SER A 210 17.56 2.34 -5.51
C SER A 210 18.47 2.89 -6.62
N THR A 211 18.88 4.16 -6.55
CA THR A 211 19.87 4.74 -7.48
C THR A 211 21.26 4.17 -7.22
N TYR A 212 21.69 4.12 -5.96
CA TYR A 212 22.99 3.55 -5.57
C TYR A 212 23.11 2.06 -5.97
N VAL A 213 22.09 1.26 -5.68
CA VAL A 213 22.08 -0.17 -6.05
C VAL A 213 22.19 -0.35 -7.58
N ARG A 214 21.53 0.51 -8.37
CA ARG A 214 21.66 0.48 -9.84
C ARG A 214 23.08 0.82 -10.29
N SER A 215 23.71 1.88 -9.74
CA SER A 215 25.10 2.21 -10.11
C SER A 215 26.11 1.12 -9.71
N CYS A 216 25.89 0.40 -8.61
CA CYS A 216 26.72 -0.75 -8.27
C CYS A 216 26.58 -1.90 -9.28
N ILE A 217 25.36 -2.22 -9.72
CA ILE A 217 25.11 -3.26 -10.73
C ILE A 217 25.69 -2.87 -12.09
N ASP A 218 25.48 -1.62 -12.51
CA ASP A 218 25.97 -1.05 -13.77
C ASP A 218 27.52 -1.00 -13.83
N ALA A 219 28.17 -0.81 -12.67
CA ALA A 219 29.63 -0.89 -12.51
C ALA A 219 30.16 -2.32 -12.25
N GLY A 220 29.30 -3.34 -12.21
CA GLY A 220 29.68 -4.73 -11.89
C GLY A 220 30.05 -5.01 -10.42
N ASP A 221 29.94 -4.02 -9.51
CA ASP A 221 30.16 -4.20 -8.08
C ASP A 221 28.95 -4.88 -7.41
N MET A 222 28.87 -6.19 -7.66
CA MET A 222 27.85 -7.05 -7.08
C MET A 222 27.99 -7.22 -5.56
N SER A 223 29.15 -6.88 -4.98
CA SER A 223 29.39 -6.93 -3.53
C SER A 223 28.73 -5.74 -2.83
N ALA A 224 28.96 -4.52 -3.32
CA ALA A 224 28.28 -3.32 -2.81
C ALA A 224 26.77 -3.36 -3.09
N ALA A 225 26.36 -3.84 -4.27
CA ALA A 225 24.95 -4.07 -4.57
C ALA A 225 24.31 -5.05 -3.58
N ALA A 226 25.00 -6.16 -3.26
CA ALA A 226 24.50 -7.15 -2.30
C ALA A 226 24.44 -6.62 -0.86
N ALA A 227 25.40 -5.80 -0.44
CA ALA A 227 25.39 -5.14 0.87
C ALA A 227 24.20 -4.18 1.00
N ALA A 228 24.00 -3.28 0.02
CA ALA A 228 22.88 -2.34 0.01
C ALA A 228 21.50 -3.03 -0.08
N LEU A 229 21.42 -4.19 -0.75
CA LEU A 229 20.22 -5.03 -0.77
C LEU A 229 20.04 -5.89 0.49
N GLY A 230 21.12 -6.13 1.26
CA GLY A 230 21.21 -7.15 2.33
C GLY A 230 21.05 -8.59 1.84
N ARG A 231 21.32 -8.85 0.55
CA ARG A 231 21.18 -10.14 -0.13
C ARG A 231 21.79 -10.04 -1.53
N ALA A 232 22.18 -11.15 -2.14
CA ALA A 232 22.57 -11.16 -3.55
C ALA A 232 21.47 -10.59 -4.46
N HIS A 233 21.87 -9.82 -5.48
CA HIS A 233 20.98 -9.42 -6.57
C HIS A 233 20.49 -10.65 -7.32
N ARG A 234 19.27 -10.59 -7.88
CA ARG A 234 18.63 -11.72 -8.56
C ARG A 234 17.92 -11.26 -9.82
N LEU A 235 18.42 -11.72 -10.95
CA LEU A 235 17.69 -11.71 -12.21
C LEU A 235 16.63 -12.82 -12.24
N GLU A 236 15.56 -12.57 -12.98
CA GLU A 236 14.50 -13.53 -13.28
C GLU A 236 14.20 -13.47 -14.78
N GLY A 237 13.89 -14.61 -15.40
CA GLY A 237 13.66 -14.68 -16.83
C GLY A 237 13.20 -16.07 -17.28
N ILE A 238 12.81 -16.18 -18.54
CA ILE A 238 12.44 -17.46 -19.17
C ILE A 238 13.71 -18.10 -19.73
N VAL A 239 13.91 -19.40 -19.48
CA VAL A 239 15.01 -20.15 -20.11
C VAL A 239 14.70 -20.35 -21.59
N VAL A 240 15.57 -19.83 -22.46
CA VAL A 240 15.42 -19.86 -23.92
C VAL A 240 16.55 -20.67 -24.57
N ARG A 241 16.35 -21.05 -25.85
CA ARG A 241 17.40 -21.65 -26.69
C ARG A 241 18.31 -20.54 -27.20
N GLY A 242 19.52 -20.41 -26.64
CA GLY A 242 20.62 -19.66 -27.24
C GLY A 242 21.55 -20.58 -28.05
N ASP A 243 22.79 -20.13 -28.27
CA ASP A 243 23.81 -20.76 -29.14
C ASP A 243 24.19 -22.21 -28.79
N ARG A 244 23.86 -22.70 -27.58
CA ARG A 244 24.19 -24.04 -27.06
C ARG A 244 25.68 -24.39 -26.92
N ARG A 245 26.62 -23.46 -27.15
CA ARG A 245 28.10 -23.67 -27.11
C ARG A 245 28.62 -24.47 -25.90
N GLY A 246 27.98 -24.34 -24.73
CA GLY A 246 28.33 -25.13 -23.54
C GLY A 246 28.22 -26.64 -23.74
N ARG A 247 27.27 -27.11 -24.56
CA ARG A 247 27.09 -28.53 -24.91
C ARG A 247 28.34 -29.13 -25.53
N ASP A 248 28.98 -28.37 -26.41
CA ASP A 248 30.16 -28.81 -27.18
C ASP A 248 31.42 -28.82 -26.29
N LEU A 249 31.37 -28.12 -25.15
CA LEU A 249 32.36 -28.14 -24.06
C LEU A 249 31.97 -29.08 -22.90
N GLY A 250 30.85 -29.80 -22.99
CA GLY A 250 30.35 -30.70 -21.94
C GLY A 250 29.61 -30.03 -20.76
N TYR A 251 29.43 -28.71 -20.76
CA TYR A 251 28.83 -27.97 -19.64
C TYR A 251 27.35 -27.60 -19.90
N PRO A 252 26.42 -27.86 -18.97
CA PRO A 252 25.02 -27.47 -19.11
C PRO A 252 24.85 -25.95 -18.91
N THR A 253 24.40 -25.26 -19.96
CA THR A 253 24.18 -23.79 -19.95
C THR A 253 22.71 -23.42 -20.12
N ALA A 254 22.21 -22.52 -19.27
CA ALA A 254 20.91 -21.86 -19.46
C ALA A 254 21.10 -20.47 -20.07
N ASN A 255 20.28 -20.10 -21.06
CA ASN A 255 20.23 -18.75 -21.61
C ASN A 255 18.92 -18.12 -21.10
N LEU A 256 18.95 -16.87 -20.61
CA LEU A 256 17.79 -16.24 -19.97
C LEU A 256 17.27 -15.08 -20.81
N SER A 257 15.97 -15.09 -21.12
CA SER A 257 15.23 -13.93 -21.59
C SER A 257 14.63 -13.20 -20.38
N THR A 258 15.25 -12.09 -19.99
CA THR A 258 14.84 -11.25 -18.86
C THR A 258 13.76 -10.23 -19.25
N PRO A 259 13.00 -9.66 -18.29
CA PRO A 259 12.17 -8.48 -18.53
C PRO A 259 12.97 -7.34 -19.20
N ARG A 260 12.31 -6.59 -20.09
CA ARG A 260 12.91 -5.56 -20.97
C ARG A 260 13.85 -4.56 -20.28
N TYR A 261 13.55 -4.23 -19.02
CA TYR A 261 14.26 -3.22 -18.23
C TYR A 261 14.99 -3.81 -17.02
N ALA A 262 15.23 -5.12 -16.95
CA ALA A 262 15.92 -5.73 -15.80
C ALA A 262 17.33 -5.14 -15.62
N ALA A 263 17.72 -4.86 -14.38
CA ALA A 263 19.08 -4.44 -14.04
C ALA A 263 20.05 -5.64 -14.14
N VAL A 264 20.55 -5.90 -15.34
CA VAL A 264 21.60 -6.90 -15.62
C VAL A 264 22.96 -6.24 -15.34
N PRO A 265 23.91 -6.93 -14.67
CA PRO A 265 25.28 -6.43 -14.53
C PRO A 265 26.00 -6.30 -15.88
N ALA A 266 26.98 -5.41 -15.95
CA ALA A 266 27.88 -5.26 -17.11
C ALA A 266 28.84 -6.45 -17.27
#